data_AF-X8AQJ6-F1
#
_entry.id   AF-X8AQJ6-F1
#
_cell.length_a   1.000
_cell.length_b   1.000
_cell.length_c   1.000
_cell.angle_alpha   90.00
_cell.angle_beta   90.00
_cell.angle_gamma   90.00
#
_symmetry.space_group_name_H-M   'P 1'
#
loop_
_entity.id
_entity.type
_entity.pdbx_description
1 polymer ?
#
loop_
_entity_poly.entity_id
_entity_poly.type
_entity_poly.pdbx_seq_one_letter_code
_entity_poly.pdbx_strand_id
1 'polypeptide(L)' 'MGGSIPFIAEFAAAFPQATILVTGVEDPATQAHSVNESLHLGVLEKAAAAEALLLANLGASTV' A
#
# COMPACT_ATOMS: atom_id res chain seq x y z
N MET A 1 -2.40 14.75 10.39
CA MET A 1 -3.31 13.64 10.74
C MET A 1 -3.64 12.93 9.44
N GLY A 2 -3.36 11.63 9.32
CA GLY A 2 -3.72 10.83 8.15
C GLY A 2 -5.18 10.36 8.19
N GLY A 3 -5.66 9.80 7.08
CA GLY A 3 -6.95 9.11 7.04
C GLY A 3 -6.94 7.81 7.85
N SER A 4 -8.12 7.31 8.21
CA SER A 4 -8.27 6.02 8.88
C SER A 4 -8.60 4.91 7.87
N ILE A 5 -8.04 3.73 8.08
CA ILE A 5 -8.40 2.49 7.36
C ILE A 5 -8.83 1.47 8.43
N PRO A 6 -10.11 1.46 8.84
CA PRO A 6 -10.60 0.64 9.97
C PRO A 6 -10.30 -0.86 9.82
N PHE A 7 -10.32 -1.35 8.58
CA PHE A 7 -10.02 -2.74 8.27
C PHE A 7 -8.64 -3.20 8.75
N ILE A 8 -7.64 -2.31 8.79
CA ILE A 8 -6.29 -2.66 9.30
C ILE A 8 -6.37 -3.07 10.77
N ALA A 9 -7.13 -2.32 11.57
CA ALA A 9 -7.29 -2.60 12.99
C ALA A 9 -8.06 -3.90 13.23
N GLU A 10 -9.14 -4.13 12.47
CA GLU A 10 -9.92 -5.36 12.52
C GLU A 10 -9.07 -6.57 12.10
N PHE A 11 -8.28 -6.44 11.03
CA PHE A 11 -7.38 -7.49 10.54
C PHE A 11 -6.29 -7.83 11.55
N ALA A 12 -5.64 -6.81 12.14
CA ALA A 12 -4.62 -7.00 13.17
C ALA A 12 -5.17 -7.74 14.41
N ALA A 13 -6.41 -7.44 14.80
CA ALA A 13 -7.06 -8.11 15.92
C ALA A 13 -7.41 -9.57 15.60
N ALA A 14 -7.87 -9.85 14.38
CA ALA A 14 -8.23 -11.19 13.95
C ALA A 14 -6.99 -12.10 13.71
N PHE A 15 -5.88 -11.52 13.25
CA PHE A 15 -4.66 -12.25 12.89
C PHE A 15 -3.42 -11.64 13.58
N PRO A 16 -3.26 -11.81 14.90
CA PRO A 16 -2.21 -11.13 15.67
C PRO A 16 -0.78 -11.57 15.29
N GLN A 17 -0.63 -12.66 14.56
CA GLN A 17 0.67 -13.15 14.07
C GLN A 17 0.99 -12.66 12.66
N ALA A 18 0.02 -12.07 11.94
CA ALA A 18 0.26 -11.57 10.60
C ALA A 18 1.09 -10.28 10.65
N THR A 19 2.10 -10.19 9.80
CA THR A 19 2.79 -8.92 9.56
C THR A 19 1.97 -8.10 8.57
N ILE A 20 1.71 -6.83 8.91
CA ILE A 20 0.94 -5.91 8.07
C ILE A 20 1.89 -4.87 7.48
N LEU A 21 1.96 -4.83 6.15
CA LEU A 21 2.63 -3.78 5.39
C LEU A 21 1.57 -3.00 4.61
N VAL A 22 1.43 -1.72 4.92
CA VAL A 22 0.55 -0.80 4.19
C VAL A 22 1.41 0.05 3.28
N THR A 23 1.11 0.01 1.99
CA THR A 23 1.77 0.85 0.99
C THR A 23 0.71 1.63 0.21
N GLY A 24 1.17 2.65 -0.50
CA GLY A 24 0.31 3.49 -1.30
C GLY A 24 1.14 4.34 -2.24
N VAL A 25 0.45 4.94 -3.20
CA VAL A 25 1.02 5.92 -4.11
C VAL A 25 0.58 7.29 -3.63
N GLU A 26 1.54 8.19 -3.47
CA GLU A 26 1.27 9.60 -3.20
C GLU A 26 2.05 10.43 -4.22
N ASP A 27 1.35 11.28 -4.94
CA ASP A 27 1.96 12.41 -5.62
C ASP A 27 1.91 13.66 -4.72
N PRO A 28 2.73 14.70 -4.99
CA PRO A 28 2.82 15.88 -4.13
C PRO A 28 1.49 16.60 -3.85
N ALA A 29 0.48 16.44 -4.72
CA ALA A 29 -0.86 16.95 -4.53
C ALA A 29 -1.82 15.86 -4.06
N THR A 30 -1.91 14.72 -4.78
CA THR A 30 -2.83 13.56 -4.70
C THR A 30 -4.30 13.96 -4.59
N GLN A 31 -4.67 14.72 -3.57
CA GLN A 31 -5.99 15.30 -3.32
C GLN A 31 -7.09 14.25 -3.32
N ALA A 32 -6.82 13.06 -2.76
CA ALA A 32 -7.80 11.99 -2.66
C ALA A 32 -9.14 12.52 -2.13
N HIS A 33 -10.23 12.16 -2.80
CA HIS A 33 -11.59 12.63 -2.53
C HIS A 33 -11.87 14.10 -2.90
N SER A 34 -11.06 14.71 -3.75
CA SER A 34 -11.26 16.06 -4.30
C SER A 34 -11.56 16.02 -5.80
N VAL A 35 -12.11 17.12 -6.34
CA VAL A 35 -12.25 17.33 -7.79
C VAL A 35 -10.90 17.38 -8.52
N ASN A 36 -9.83 17.69 -7.79
CA ASN A 36 -8.46 17.74 -8.31
C ASN A 36 -7.66 16.46 -8.00
N GLU A 37 -8.38 15.37 -7.73
CA GLU A 37 -7.98 13.97 -7.94
C GLU A 37 -6.73 13.76 -8.82
N SER A 38 -5.54 13.45 -8.29
CA SER A 38 -4.38 13.18 -9.13
C SER A 38 -3.61 11.91 -8.76
N LEU A 39 -2.92 11.36 -9.77
CA LEU A 39 -2.04 10.22 -9.64
C LEU A 39 -0.80 10.38 -10.53
N HIS A 40 0.38 10.43 -9.93
CA HIS A 40 1.62 10.50 -10.70
C HIS A 40 2.00 9.14 -11.30
N LEU A 41 1.95 9.03 -12.62
CA LEU A 41 2.17 7.77 -13.35
C LEU A 41 3.54 7.14 -13.07
N GLY A 42 4.61 7.95 -12.96
CA GLY A 42 5.94 7.43 -12.63
C GLY A 42 6.10 6.94 -11.17
N VAL A 43 5.19 7.33 -10.27
CA VAL A 43 5.14 6.78 -8.89
C VAL A 43 4.34 5.50 -8.92
N LEU A 44 3.20 5.49 -9.62
CA LEU A 44 2.39 4.30 -9.82
C LEU A 44 3.20 3.14 -10.43
N GLU A 45 3.93 3.40 -11.50
CA GLU A 45 4.77 2.40 -12.16
C GLU A 45 5.79 1.78 -11.20
N LYS A 46 6.51 2.62 -10.44
CA LYS A 46 7.51 2.17 -9.47
C LYS A 46 6.89 1.40 -8.31
N ALA A 47 5.75 1.84 -7.80
CA ALA A 47 5.04 1.17 -6.73
C ALA A 47 4.56 -0.22 -7.16
N ALA A 48 3.94 -0.33 -8.34
CA ALA A 48 3.50 -1.61 -8.89
C ALA A 48 4.68 -2.56 -9.13
N ALA A 49 5.79 -2.08 -9.69
CA ALA A 49 6.99 -2.88 -9.88
C ALA A 49 7.58 -3.35 -8.53
N ALA A 50 7.63 -2.46 -7.53
CA ALA A 50 8.13 -2.80 -6.20
C ALA A 50 7.24 -3.86 -5.51
N GLU A 51 5.91 -3.74 -5.61
CA GLU A 51 4.97 -4.73 -5.07
C GLU A 51 5.15 -6.09 -5.75
N ALA A 52 5.26 -6.13 -7.09
CA ALA A 52 5.50 -7.36 -7.82
C ALA A 52 6.83 -8.03 -7.40
N LEU A 53 7.90 -7.24 -7.25
CA LEU A 53 9.20 -7.74 -6.78
C LEU A 53 9.14 -8.24 -5.33
N LEU A 54 8.41 -7.55 -4.45
CA LEU A 54 8.20 -7.98 -3.07
C LEU A 54 7.52 -9.35 -3.04
N LEU A 55 6.42 -9.52 -3.77
CA LEU A 55 5.67 -10.78 -3.83
C LEU A 55 6.51 -11.89 -4.46
N ALA A 56 7.26 -11.61 -5.52
CA ALA A 56 8.16 -12.57 -6.14
C ALA A 56 9.25 -13.04 -5.17
N ASN A 57 9.86 -12.11 -4.42
CA ASN A 57 10.90 -12.44 -3.44
C ASN A 57 10.33 -13.22 -2.24
N LEU A 58 9.13 -12.86 -1.76
CA LEU A 58 8.45 -13.62 -0.70
C LEU A 58 8.11 -15.04 -1.16
N GLY A 59 7.61 -15.21 -2.38
CA GLY A 59 7.31 -16.53 -2.94
C GLY A 59 8.56 -17.38 -3.25
N ALA A 60 9.68 -16.74 -3.58
CA ALA A 60 10.97 -17.40 -3.80
C ALA A 60 11.74 -17.69 -2.51
N SER A 61 11.43 -16.97 -1.42
CA SER A 61 11.98 -17.23 -0.10
C SER A 61 11.34 -18.51 0.45
N THR A 62 11.93 -19.66 0.13
CA THR A 62 11.64 -20.91 0.83
C THR A 62 11.99 -20.73 2.31
N VAL A 63 11.01 -20.92 3.18
CA VAL A 63 11.21 -21.11 4.63
C VAL A 63 11.98 -22.40 4.86
#